data_AF-A0A4Q2Z5Z8-F1
#
_entry.id   AF-A0A4Q2Z5Z8-F1
#
_cell.length_a   1.000
_cell.length_b   1.000
_cell.length_c   1.000
_cell.angle_alpha   90.00
_cell.angle_beta   90.00
_cell.angle_gamma   90.00
#
_symmetry.space_group_name_H-M   'P 1'
#
loop_
_entity.id
_entity.type
_entity.pdbx_description
1 polymer ?
#
loop_
_entity_poly.entity_id
_entity_poly.type
_entity_poly.pdbx_seq_one_letter_code
_entity_poly.pdbx_strand_id
1 'polypeptide(L)'
;EGGGSKVLVLESPVLTNKDWDRLRTHFGGQSAEIDCTFETGGPETNGADTLRAAIARIRYEAEQAVRAGCTELFLTDEHLGANKVAIAGVLAAAAVHTHLVRRGLRSYASVNIRSAECLDTHYYAVLIGVGATTVNAYLTEAAIADRHARGLFGDLSIEDCLTRHRKAIDEGLLKILSKMGIAVISSYRGGYNFEAVGLSRALVHDLFPGMPAKISGEGYASLHLNATMRHEAAFDPEVATLPIGGFYRQRFGGETHAYSAQLMHLLQTAVQTDSYSSYLAFSRGVRDLPPVYLRDLLEFNFPGEGVAIDSVEAITEIRKRFVTPGMSLGALSKEAHETLSIAMNRIGAKAVSGEG
;
A
#
# COMPACT_ATOMS: atom_id res chain seq x y z
N GLU A 1 -29.97 -34.91 -17.61
CA GLU A 1 -28.53 -34.84 -17.96
C GLU A 1 -28.03 -33.45 -17.59
N GLY A 2 -26.95 -33.37 -16.78
CA GLY A 2 -26.16 -32.15 -16.53
C GLY A 2 -26.79 -31.05 -15.66
N GLY A 3 -27.03 -31.29 -14.37
CA GLY A 3 -27.37 -30.23 -13.41
C GLY A 3 -26.22 -29.25 -13.22
N GLY A 4 -26.16 -28.21 -14.05
CA GLY A 4 -25.18 -27.13 -13.94
C GLY A 4 -25.40 -26.33 -12.66
N SER A 5 -24.36 -26.24 -11.84
CA SER A 5 -24.29 -25.31 -10.71
C SER A 5 -24.69 -23.89 -11.17
N LYS A 6 -25.71 -23.30 -10.55
CA LYS A 6 -26.10 -21.90 -10.78
C LYS A 6 -25.06 -21.00 -10.08
N VAL A 7 -24.02 -20.60 -10.81
CA VAL A 7 -22.98 -19.68 -10.33
C VAL A 7 -23.31 -18.27 -10.81
N LEU A 8 -23.29 -17.29 -9.89
CA LEU A 8 -23.36 -15.87 -10.26
C LEU A 8 -22.00 -15.43 -10.82
N VAL A 9 -22.01 -14.78 -11.98
CA VAL A 9 -20.79 -14.25 -12.62
C VAL A 9 -20.87 -12.72 -12.63
N LEU A 10 -19.76 -12.09 -12.25
CA LEU A 10 -19.55 -10.65 -12.31
C LEU A 10 -18.43 -10.35 -13.31
N GLU A 11 -18.57 -9.26 -14.05
CA GLU A 11 -17.57 -8.80 -15.03
C GLU A 11 -16.35 -8.14 -14.36
N SER A 12 -16.51 -7.67 -13.13
CA SER A 12 -15.46 -7.04 -12.34
C SER A 12 -15.62 -7.40 -10.86
N PRO A 13 -14.53 -7.54 -10.09
CA PRO A 13 -14.59 -7.65 -8.64
C PRO A 13 -14.95 -6.31 -7.96
N VAL A 14 -14.93 -5.19 -8.68
CA VAL A 14 -15.17 -3.84 -8.15
C VAL A 14 -16.67 -3.58 -8.16
N LEU A 15 -17.24 -3.40 -6.97
CA LEU A 15 -18.66 -3.13 -6.80
C LEU A 15 -18.89 -1.68 -6.43
N THR A 16 -19.88 -1.08 -7.09
CA THR A 16 -20.46 0.17 -6.60
C THR A 16 -21.29 -0.09 -5.34
N ASN A 17 -21.61 0.94 -4.54
CA ASN A 17 -22.51 0.78 -3.39
C ASN A 17 -23.86 0.17 -3.80
N LYS A 18 -24.40 0.59 -4.94
CA LYS A 18 -25.63 0.05 -5.52
C LYS A 18 -25.48 -1.44 -5.90
N ASP A 19 -24.35 -1.83 -6.48
CA ASP A 19 -24.11 -3.23 -6.86
C ASP A 19 -23.90 -4.12 -5.63
N TRP A 20 -23.25 -3.61 -4.58
CA TRP A 20 -23.10 -4.29 -3.31
C TRP A 20 -24.46 -4.57 -2.66
N ASP A 21 -25.31 -3.55 -2.54
CA ASP A 21 -26.64 -3.70 -1.92
C ASP A 21 -27.51 -4.66 -2.75
N ARG A 22 -27.40 -4.60 -4.08
CA ARG A 22 -28.07 -5.54 -4.99
C ARG A 22 -27.57 -6.98 -4.78
N LEU A 23 -26.26 -7.19 -4.66
CA LEU A 23 -25.66 -8.50 -4.41
C LEU A 23 -26.12 -9.06 -3.06
N ARG A 24 -26.05 -8.26 -1.99
CA ARG A 24 -26.49 -8.65 -0.65
C ARG A 24 -27.98 -9.00 -0.64
N THR A 25 -28.81 -8.19 -1.28
CA THR A 25 -30.27 -8.43 -1.39
C THR A 25 -30.57 -9.71 -2.17
N HIS A 26 -29.82 -9.99 -3.24
CA HIS A 26 -30.02 -11.18 -4.08
C HIS A 26 -29.83 -12.48 -3.28
N PHE A 27 -28.79 -12.57 -2.46
CA PHE A 27 -28.50 -13.77 -1.68
C PHE A 27 -29.31 -13.83 -0.37
N GLY A 28 -29.77 -12.69 0.16
CA GLY A 28 -30.69 -12.63 1.28
C GLY A 28 -30.25 -13.50 2.46
N GLY A 29 -31.07 -14.47 2.86
CA GLY A 29 -30.78 -15.38 3.97
C GLY A 29 -29.59 -16.34 3.76
N GLN A 30 -29.01 -16.41 2.56
CA GLN A 30 -27.78 -17.15 2.27
C GLN A 30 -26.52 -16.30 2.46
N SER A 31 -26.67 -15.06 2.93
CA SER A 31 -25.56 -14.17 3.24
C SER A 31 -25.38 -13.99 4.74
N ALA A 32 -24.14 -13.73 5.15
CA ALA A 32 -23.82 -13.30 6.51
C ALA A 32 -22.97 -12.04 6.45
N GLU A 33 -23.30 -11.05 7.27
CA GLU A 33 -22.47 -9.87 7.49
C GLU A 33 -21.57 -10.09 8.70
N ILE A 34 -20.30 -9.71 8.58
CA ILE A 34 -19.29 -9.85 9.62
C ILE A 34 -18.73 -8.46 9.92
N ASP A 35 -18.98 -7.99 11.14
CA ASP A 35 -18.46 -6.73 11.65
C ASP A 35 -16.94 -6.83 11.82
N CYS A 36 -16.19 -6.06 11.03
CA CYS A 36 -14.73 -6.00 11.05
C CYS A 36 -14.22 -4.85 11.92
N THR A 37 -14.85 -4.61 13.08
CA THR A 37 -14.42 -3.64 14.08
C THR A 37 -14.04 -4.28 15.42
N PHE A 38 -13.37 -3.51 16.27
CA PHE A 38 -13.10 -3.86 17.66
C PHE A 38 -13.31 -2.64 18.55
N GLU A 39 -13.70 -2.88 19.80
CA GLU A 39 -13.96 -1.82 20.78
C GLU A 39 -12.67 -1.04 21.09
N THR A 40 -12.81 0.25 21.35
CA THR A 40 -11.71 1.05 21.90
C THR A 40 -11.38 0.54 23.31
N GLY A 41 -10.24 -0.16 23.44
CA GLY A 41 -9.78 -0.67 24.73
C GLY A 41 -9.26 0.46 25.63
N GLY A 42 -9.70 0.49 26.89
CA GLY A 42 -9.10 1.35 27.91
C GLY A 42 -7.65 0.94 28.26
N PRO A 43 -6.95 1.73 29.10
CA PRO A 43 -5.49 1.62 29.34
C PRO A 43 -4.97 0.25 29.82
N GLU A 44 -5.84 -0.69 30.18
CA GLU A 44 -5.50 -1.95 30.85
C GLU A 44 -5.52 -3.19 29.93
N THR A 45 -6.02 -3.08 28.69
CA THR A 45 -5.94 -4.20 27.73
C THR A 45 -4.64 -4.12 26.92
N ASN A 46 -3.82 -5.17 26.96
CA ASN A 46 -2.69 -5.31 26.05
C ASN A 46 -3.20 -5.21 24.60
N GLY A 47 -2.93 -4.09 23.91
CA GLY A 47 -3.54 -3.79 22.59
C GLY A 47 -3.30 -4.87 21.53
N ALA A 48 -2.22 -5.64 21.64
CA ALA A 48 -1.97 -6.79 20.79
C ALA A 48 -3.07 -7.87 20.93
N ASP A 49 -3.54 -8.13 22.15
CA ASP A 49 -4.54 -9.15 22.45
C ASP A 49 -5.92 -8.72 21.97
N THR A 50 -6.23 -7.42 22.03
CA THR A 50 -7.48 -6.85 21.48
C THR A 50 -7.62 -7.12 19.99
N LEU A 51 -6.61 -6.76 19.19
CA LEU A 51 -6.64 -6.98 17.74
C LEU A 51 -6.63 -8.49 17.39
N ARG A 52 -5.85 -9.29 18.13
CA ARG A 52 -5.85 -10.76 17.96
C ARG A 52 -7.22 -11.37 18.26
N ALA A 53 -7.86 -10.95 19.34
CA ALA A 53 -9.19 -11.42 19.71
C ALA A 53 -10.24 -11.03 18.67
N ALA A 54 -10.18 -9.79 18.16
CA ALA A 54 -11.06 -9.34 17.08
C ALA A 54 -10.88 -10.17 15.79
N ILE A 55 -9.64 -10.48 15.42
CA ILE A 55 -9.33 -11.35 14.28
C ILE A 55 -9.81 -12.78 14.52
N ALA A 56 -9.66 -13.31 15.73
CA ALA A 56 -10.19 -14.63 16.09
C ALA A 56 -11.72 -14.66 16.03
N ARG A 57 -12.39 -13.58 16.46
CA ARG A 57 -13.84 -13.41 16.39
C ARG A 57 -14.35 -13.46 14.96
N ILE A 58 -13.83 -12.63 14.06
CA ILE A 58 -14.30 -12.61 12.66
C ILE A 58 -14.04 -13.94 11.94
N ARG A 59 -12.94 -14.64 12.27
CA ARG A 59 -12.65 -16.00 11.77
C ARG A 59 -13.71 -17.00 12.22
N TYR A 60 -14.06 -16.96 13.51
CA TYR A 60 -15.07 -17.84 14.09
C TYR A 60 -16.46 -17.57 13.52
N GLU A 61 -16.89 -16.30 13.48
CA GLU A 61 -18.18 -15.89 12.90
C GLU A 61 -18.30 -16.33 11.43
N ALA A 62 -17.25 -16.12 10.63
CA ALA A 62 -17.20 -16.60 9.24
C ALA A 62 -17.35 -18.12 9.15
N GLU A 63 -16.62 -18.88 9.96
CA GLU A 63 -16.73 -20.34 9.97
C GLU A 63 -18.15 -20.80 10.34
N GLN A 64 -18.76 -20.20 11.37
CA GLN A 64 -20.11 -20.56 11.77
C GLN A 64 -21.14 -20.23 10.69
N ALA A 65 -21.04 -19.06 10.05
CA ALA A 65 -21.92 -18.67 8.96
C ALA A 65 -21.87 -19.66 7.79
N VAL A 66 -20.66 -20.05 7.35
CA VAL A 66 -20.53 -21.03 6.26
C VAL A 66 -21.06 -22.40 6.68
N ARG A 67 -20.82 -22.84 7.93
CA ARG A 67 -21.37 -24.10 8.44
C ARG A 67 -22.90 -24.07 8.56
N ALA A 68 -23.49 -22.91 8.81
CA ALA A 68 -24.94 -22.70 8.81
C ALA A 68 -25.56 -22.65 7.40
N GLY A 69 -24.75 -22.73 6.34
CA GLY A 69 -25.20 -22.76 4.96
C GLY A 69 -25.15 -21.41 4.23
N CYS A 70 -24.55 -20.37 4.82
CA CYS A 70 -24.31 -19.11 4.12
C CYS A 70 -23.25 -19.31 3.02
N THR A 71 -23.56 -18.86 1.80
CA THR A 71 -22.68 -18.93 0.62
C THR A 71 -21.98 -17.62 0.32
N GLU A 72 -22.37 -16.53 0.98
CA GLU A 72 -21.79 -15.20 0.76
C GLU A 72 -21.47 -14.55 2.11
N LEU A 73 -20.20 -14.22 2.32
CA LEU A 73 -19.75 -13.48 3.50
C LEU A 73 -19.49 -12.03 3.11
N PHE A 74 -20.07 -11.09 3.84
CA PHE A 74 -19.91 -9.66 3.65
C PHE A 74 -19.13 -9.09 4.84
N LEU A 75 -17.83 -8.90 4.65
CA LEU A 75 -16.94 -8.24 5.62
C LEU A 75 -17.12 -6.72 5.50
N THR A 76 -17.35 -6.02 6.61
CA THR A 76 -17.56 -4.57 6.57
C THR A 76 -16.95 -3.87 7.78
N ASP A 77 -16.34 -2.71 7.55
CA ASP A 77 -15.88 -1.75 8.57
C ASP A 77 -16.88 -0.60 8.81
N GLU A 78 -18.10 -0.67 8.26
CA GLU A 78 -19.13 0.38 8.40
C GLU A 78 -19.56 0.66 9.84
N HIS A 79 -19.36 -0.30 10.75
CA HIS A 79 -19.69 -0.15 12.17
C HIS A 79 -18.63 0.67 12.94
N LEU A 80 -17.64 1.25 12.26
CA LEU A 80 -16.69 2.17 12.89
C LEU A 80 -17.44 3.35 13.51
N GLY A 81 -16.98 3.80 14.67
CA GLY A 81 -17.61 4.87 15.42
C GLY A 81 -16.75 5.27 16.60
N ALA A 82 -17.19 6.25 17.41
CA ALA A 82 -16.35 6.79 18.49
C ALA A 82 -15.75 5.72 19.41
N ASN A 83 -16.48 4.63 19.65
CA ASN A 83 -16.07 3.51 20.51
C ASN A 83 -15.61 2.26 19.75
N LYS A 84 -15.55 2.30 18.41
CA LYS A 84 -15.23 1.14 17.56
C LYS A 84 -14.19 1.48 16.50
N VAL A 85 -13.04 0.84 16.59
CA VAL A 85 -11.93 0.95 15.63
C VAL A 85 -12.08 -0.08 14.53
N ALA A 86 -11.86 0.32 13.28
CA ALA A 86 -11.86 -0.60 12.14
C ALA A 86 -10.61 -1.50 12.15
N ILE A 87 -10.79 -2.79 11.89
CA ILE A 87 -9.70 -3.69 11.51
C ILE A 87 -9.32 -3.34 10.07
N ALA A 88 -8.03 -3.17 9.78
CA ALA A 88 -7.55 -2.93 8.42
C ALA A 88 -8.12 -3.99 7.47
N GLY A 89 -8.72 -3.57 6.36
CA GLY A 89 -9.51 -4.43 5.47
C GLY A 89 -8.69 -5.61 4.91
N VAL A 90 -7.42 -5.36 4.60
CA VAL A 90 -6.45 -6.40 4.19
C VAL A 90 -6.28 -7.48 5.26
N LEU A 91 -6.19 -7.11 6.55
CA LEU A 91 -6.07 -8.09 7.64
C LEU A 91 -7.35 -8.89 7.81
N ALA A 92 -8.52 -8.23 7.73
CA ALA A 92 -9.81 -8.90 7.84
C ALA A 92 -10.05 -9.91 6.72
N ALA A 93 -9.85 -9.48 5.46
CA ALA A 93 -10.00 -10.34 4.28
C ALA A 93 -9.06 -11.55 4.34
N ALA A 94 -7.78 -11.32 4.64
CA ALA A 94 -6.78 -12.38 4.72
C ALA A 94 -7.05 -13.34 5.87
N ALA A 95 -7.41 -12.82 7.06
CA ALA A 95 -7.73 -13.63 8.23
C ALA A 95 -8.87 -14.61 7.97
N VAL A 96 -9.97 -14.12 7.39
CA VAL A 96 -11.14 -14.93 7.03
C VAL A 96 -10.80 -15.89 5.90
N HIS A 97 -10.18 -15.41 4.81
CA HIS A 97 -9.83 -16.24 3.67
C HIS A 97 -8.93 -17.41 4.07
N THR A 98 -7.81 -17.15 4.73
CA THR A 98 -6.85 -18.19 5.13
C THR A 98 -7.46 -19.16 6.15
N HIS A 99 -8.28 -18.66 7.08
CA HIS A 99 -8.98 -19.53 8.03
C HIS A 99 -9.93 -20.49 7.32
N LEU A 100 -10.79 -19.97 6.43
CA LEU A 100 -11.71 -20.81 5.66
C LEU A 100 -10.96 -21.81 4.76
N VAL A 101 -9.81 -21.44 4.18
CA VAL A 101 -8.96 -22.38 3.43
C VAL A 101 -8.45 -23.50 4.33
N ARG A 102 -7.89 -23.18 5.50
CA ARG A 102 -7.38 -24.16 6.48
C ARG A 102 -8.46 -25.11 6.98
N ARG A 103 -9.72 -24.66 7.02
CA ARG A 103 -10.89 -25.47 7.45
C ARG A 103 -11.58 -26.21 6.31
N GLY A 104 -11.12 -26.05 5.06
CA GLY A 104 -11.76 -26.63 3.88
C GLY A 104 -13.12 -26.01 3.54
N LEU A 105 -13.39 -24.79 4.02
CA LEU A 105 -14.67 -24.10 3.88
C LEU A 105 -14.69 -23.04 2.76
N ARG A 106 -13.52 -22.58 2.28
CA ARG A 106 -13.44 -21.47 1.31
C ARG A 106 -14.13 -21.75 -0.04
N SER A 107 -14.26 -23.01 -0.45
CA SER A 107 -14.97 -23.41 -1.67
C SER A 107 -16.49 -23.27 -1.58
N TYR A 108 -17.04 -23.13 -0.38
CA TYR A 108 -18.49 -23.07 -0.14
C TYR A 108 -19.02 -21.64 -0.01
N ALA A 109 -18.14 -20.65 0.12
CA ALA A 109 -18.55 -19.26 0.27
C ALA A 109 -17.63 -18.27 -0.44
N SER A 110 -18.24 -17.23 -1.02
CA SER A 110 -17.54 -16.02 -1.46
C SER A 110 -17.22 -15.11 -0.27
N VAL A 111 -16.12 -14.37 -0.35
CA VAL A 111 -15.72 -13.38 0.66
C VAL A 111 -15.75 -12.01 0.01
N ASN A 112 -16.79 -11.24 0.27
CA ASN A 112 -16.98 -9.89 -0.23
C ASN A 112 -16.53 -8.90 0.86
N ILE A 113 -15.78 -7.86 0.50
CA ILE A 113 -15.32 -6.86 1.47
C ILE A 113 -15.76 -5.45 1.09
N ARG A 114 -16.37 -4.76 2.05
CA ARG A 114 -16.63 -3.33 2.03
C ARG A 114 -15.61 -2.67 2.95
N SER A 115 -14.91 -1.65 2.45
CA SER A 115 -13.82 -1.02 3.20
C SER A 115 -13.79 0.50 3.02
N ALA A 116 -13.61 1.20 4.13
CA ALA A 116 -13.49 2.65 4.21
C ALA A 116 -12.12 3.16 3.74
N GLU A 117 -11.06 2.39 4.02
CA GLU A 117 -9.67 2.78 3.70
C GLU A 117 -9.27 2.47 2.24
N CYS A 118 -10.07 1.70 1.51
CA CYS A 118 -9.81 1.36 0.12
C CYS A 118 -10.03 2.57 -0.80
N LEU A 119 -8.99 2.97 -1.54
CA LEU A 119 -9.04 4.13 -2.46
C LEU A 119 -8.40 3.84 -3.82
N ASP A 120 -7.19 3.27 -3.82
CA ASP A 120 -6.37 3.13 -5.02
C ASP A 120 -6.31 1.70 -5.57
N THR A 121 -5.81 1.59 -6.80
CA THR A 121 -5.66 0.32 -7.53
C THR A 121 -4.85 -0.73 -6.76
N HIS A 122 -3.88 -0.31 -5.93
CA HIS A 122 -3.04 -1.23 -5.19
C HIS A 122 -3.82 -1.85 -4.05
N TYR A 123 -4.61 -1.07 -3.32
CA TYR A 123 -5.45 -1.57 -2.23
C TYR A 123 -6.46 -2.61 -2.74
N TYR A 124 -7.14 -2.34 -3.86
CA TYR A 124 -8.01 -3.33 -4.52
C TYR A 124 -7.25 -4.62 -4.87
N ALA A 125 -6.06 -4.48 -5.48
CA ALA A 125 -5.23 -5.62 -5.86
C ALA A 125 -4.81 -6.45 -4.63
N VAL A 126 -4.45 -5.80 -3.52
CA VAL A 126 -4.09 -6.50 -2.28
C VAL A 126 -5.29 -7.27 -1.74
N LEU A 127 -6.45 -6.62 -1.57
CA LEU A 127 -7.67 -7.29 -1.08
C LEU A 127 -8.03 -8.54 -1.90
N ILE A 128 -8.01 -8.42 -3.23
CA ILE A 128 -8.32 -9.54 -4.13
C ILE A 128 -7.23 -10.61 -4.03
N GLY A 129 -5.96 -10.20 -4.07
CA GLY A 129 -4.80 -11.09 -3.99
C GLY A 129 -4.68 -11.84 -2.67
N VAL A 130 -5.30 -11.33 -1.60
CA VAL A 130 -5.39 -12.02 -0.29
C VAL A 130 -6.73 -12.72 -0.05
N GLY A 131 -7.62 -12.78 -1.06
CA GLY A 131 -8.74 -13.72 -1.08
C GLY A 131 -10.14 -13.12 -1.23
N ALA A 132 -10.28 -11.80 -1.33
CA ALA A 132 -11.58 -11.16 -1.59
C ALA A 132 -12.12 -11.55 -2.98
N THR A 133 -13.39 -11.95 -3.02
CA THR A 133 -14.15 -12.21 -4.24
C THR A 133 -14.57 -10.88 -4.88
N THR A 134 -15.11 -9.96 -4.08
CA THR A 134 -15.50 -8.62 -4.50
C THR A 134 -15.06 -7.57 -3.49
N VAL A 135 -14.88 -6.33 -3.95
CA VAL A 135 -14.44 -5.20 -3.16
C VAL A 135 -15.36 -4.01 -3.42
N ASN A 136 -15.84 -3.37 -2.36
CA ASN A 136 -16.61 -2.14 -2.42
C ASN A 136 -15.94 -1.05 -1.56
N ALA A 137 -15.46 0.02 -2.20
CA ALA A 137 -14.83 1.15 -1.53
C ALA A 137 -15.85 2.25 -1.20
N TYR A 138 -16.75 1.96 -0.26
CA TYR A 138 -17.93 2.80 -0.02
C TYR A 138 -17.58 4.25 0.38
N LEU A 139 -16.54 4.44 1.20
CA LEU A 139 -16.11 5.78 1.62
C LEU A 139 -15.44 6.56 0.48
N THR A 140 -14.80 5.87 -0.46
CA THR A 140 -14.28 6.48 -1.69
C THR A 140 -15.42 6.99 -2.58
N GLU A 141 -16.51 6.23 -2.72
CA GLU A 141 -17.70 6.72 -3.42
C GLU A 141 -18.32 7.93 -2.73
N ALA A 142 -18.39 7.93 -1.39
CA ALA A 142 -18.86 9.07 -0.62
C ALA A 142 -17.96 10.31 -0.82
N ALA A 143 -16.63 10.12 -0.84
CA ALA A 143 -15.68 11.19 -1.12
C ALA A 143 -15.83 11.75 -2.56
N ILE A 144 -16.12 10.88 -3.54
CA ILE A 144 -16.45 11.30 -4.91
C ILE A 144 -17.75 12.10 -4.91
N ALA A 145 -18.80 11.63 -4.22
CA ALA A 145 -20.07 12.33 -4.13
C ALA A 145 -19.94 13.71 -3.48
N ASP A 146 -19.17 13.84 -2.39
CA ASP A 146 -18.87 15.12 -1.75
C ASP A 146 -18.10 16.08 -2.69
N ARG A 147 -17.13 15.59 -3.45
CA ARG A 147 -16.44 16.39 -4.47
C ARG A 147 -17.36 16.82 -5.61
N HIS A 148 -18.29 15.95 -6.00
CA HIS A 148 -19.31 16.22 -7.02
C HIS A 148 -20.28 17.31 -6.57
N ALA A 149 -20.78 17.22 -5.33
CA ALA A 149 -21.67 18.23 -4.74
C ALA A 149 -21.04 19.62 -4.68
N ARG A 150 -19.70 19.70 -4.61
CA ARG A 150 -18.92 20.95 -4.68
C ARG A 150 -18.64 21.44 -6.11
N GLY A 151 -19.16 20.78 -7.13
CA GLY A 151 -18.97 21.15 -8.54
C GLY A 151 -17.58 20.88 -9.11
N LEU A 152 -16.76 20.05 -8.43
CA LEU A 152 -15.36 19.83 -8.82
C LEU A 152 -15.19 18.95 -10.09
N PHE A 153 -16.28 18.39 -10.60
CA PHE A 153 -16.30 17.56 -11.82
C PHE A 153 -17.01 18.21 -13.01
N GLY A 154 -17.37 19.50 -12.92
CA GLY A 154 -18.08 20.21 -13.98
C GLY A 154 -19.45 19.59 -14.26
N ASP A 155 -19.78 19.39 -15.54
CA ASP A 155 -21.10 18.91 -15.99
C ASP A 155 -21.30 17.39 -15.91
N LEU A 156 -20.34 16.66 -15.34
CA LEU A 156 -20.44 15.21 -15.20
C LEU A 156 -21.53 14.82 -14.21
N SER A 157 -22.34 13.82 -14.55
CA SER A 157 -23.26 13.22 -13.58
C SER A 157 -22.49 12.40 -12.54
N ILE A 158 -23.09 12.20 -11.35
CA ILE A 158 -22.51 11.33 -10.32
C ILE A 158 -22.32 9.90 -10.83
N GLU A 159 -23.25 9.39 -11.65
CA GLU A 159 -23.15 8.05 -12.26
C GLU A 159 -21.95 7.95 -13.20
N ASP A 160 -21.67 8.99 -13.99
CA ASP A 160 -20.49 9.03 -14.83
C ASP A 160 -19.19 9.09 -14.01
N CYS A 161 -19.18 9.82 -12.90
CA CYS A 161 -18.03 9.88 -11.99
C CYS A 161 -17.72 8.50 -11.40
N LEU A 162 -18.73 7.78 -10.90
CA LEU A 162 -18.57 6.43 -10.34
C LEU A 162 -18.18 5.41 -11.41
N THR A 163 -18.77 5.50 -12.61
CA THR A 163 -18.40 4.65 -13.75
C THR A 163 -16.95 4.84 -14.16
N ARG A 164 -16.46 6.09 -14.22
CA ARG A 164 -15.06 6.38 -14.51
C ARG A 164 -14.12 5.92 -13.40
N HIS A 165 -14.52 6.05 -12.13
CA HIS A 165 -13.74 5.51 -11.01
C HIS A 165 -13.58 4.00 -11.15
N ARG A 166 -14.68 3.25 -11.32
CA ARG A 166 -14.65 1.81 -11.51
C ARG A 166 -13.77 1.42 -12.71
N LYS A 167 -13.94 2.08 -13.87
CA LYS A 167 -13.11 1.83 -15.05
C LYS A 167 -11.62 2.03 -14.77
N ALA A 168 -11.24 3.08 -14.05
CA ALA A 168 -9.85 3.34 -13.69
C ALA A 168 -9.29 2.26 -12.74
N ILE A 169 -10.10 1.75 -11.81
CA ILE A 169 -9.72 0.63 -10.96
C ILE A 169 -9.57 -0.66 -11.77
N ASP A 170 -10.51 -0.96 -12.68
CA ASP A 170 -10.46 -2.15 -13.54
C ASP A 170 -9.20 -2.14 -14.43
N GLU A 171 -8.90 -1.04 -15.10
CA GLU A 171 -7.66 -0.89 -15.90
C GLU A 171 -6.41 -0.96 -15.02
N GLY A 172 -6.46 -0.40 -13.81
CA GLY A 172 -5.39 -0.48 -12.83
C GLY A 172 -5.11 -1.91 -12.36
N LEU A 173 -6.15 -2.70 -12.10
CA LEU A 173 -6.04 -4.11 -11.78
C LEU A 173 -5.40 -4.89 -12.93
N LEU A 174 -5.89 -4.71 -14.17
CA LEU A 174 -5.30 -5.34 -15.35
C LEU A 174 -3.81 -5.00 -15.50
N LYS A 175 -3.43 -3.74 -15.22
CA LYS A 175 -2.03 -3.31 -15.21
C LYS A 175 -1.21 -3.99 -14.11
N ILE A 176 -1.76 -4.22 -12.92
CA ILE A 176 -1.05 -4.91 -11.84
C ILE A 176 -0.87 -6.39 -12.17
N LEU A 177 -1.92 -7.04 -12.68
CA LEU A 177 -1.88 -8.45 -13.08
C LEU A 177 -0.85 -8.69 -14.20
N SER A 178 -0.81 -7.82 -15.21
CA SER A 178 0.09 -7.97 -16.36
C SER A 178 1.58 -7.85 -16.01
N LYS A 179 1.94 -7.18 -14.90
CA LYS A 179 3.33 -7.10 -14.41
C LYS A 179 3.93 -8.47 -14.10
N MET A 180 3.10 -9.47 -13.80
CA MET A 180 3.53 -10.86 -13.57
C MET A 180 3.10 -11.81 -14.70
N GLY A 181 2.56 -11.27 -15.80
CA GLY A 181 2.01 -12.07 -16.90
C GLY A 181 0.72 -12.81 -16.56
N ILE A 182 0.00 -12.42 -15.51
CA ILE A 182 -1.29 -13.03 -15.15
C ILE A 182 -2.38 -12.40 -16.02
N ALA A 183 -3.15 -13.23 -16.72
CA ALA A 183 -4.21 -12.78 -17.63
C ALA A 183 -5.62 -12.84 -17.04
N VAL A 184 -5.83 -13.60 -15.95
CA VAL A 184 -7.16 -13.85 -15.37
C VAL A 184 -7.18 -13.61 -13.87
N ILE A 185 -8.21 -12.88 -13.40
CA ILE A 185 -8.32 -12.48 -12.00
C ILE A 185 -8.62 -13.65 -11.05
N SER A 186 -9.26 -14.70 -11.55
CA SER A 186 -9.51 -15.93 -10.79
C SER A 186 -8.22 -16.61 -10.33
N SER A 187 -7.17 -16.59 -11.16
CA SER A 187 -5.84 -17.11 -10.79
C SER A 187 -5.04 -16.14 -9.91
N TYR A 188 -5.34 -14.84 -10.00
CA TYR A 188 -4.70 -13.83 -9.16
C TYR A 188 -5.23 -13.86 -7.71
N ARG A 189 -6.53 -14.11 -7.55
CA ARG A 189 -7.23 -14.06 -6.26
C ARG A 189 -6.68 -15.11 -5.28
N GLY A 190 -6.34 -14.67 -4.08
CA GLY A 190 -5.75 -15.54 -3.05
C GLY A 190 -4.36 -16.09 -3.41
N GLY A 191 -3.71 -15.56 -4.46
CA GLY A 191 -2.39 -16.00 -4.90
C GLY A 191 -1.23 -15.43 -4.07
N TYR A 192 -1.50 -14.47 -3.17
CA TYR A 192 -0.48 -13.82 -2.31
C TYR A 192 0.73 -13.30 -3.11
N ASN A 193 0.47 -12.70 -4.27
CA ASN A 193 1.48 -12.24 -5.22
C ASN A 193 2.20 -10.94 -4.82
N PHE A 194 2.56 -10.82 -3.54
CA PHE A 194 3.17 -9.65 -2.94
C PHE A 194 4.41 -10.06 -2.14
N GLU A 195 5.20 -9.07 -1.69
CA GLU A 195 6.27 -9.27 -0.71
C GLU A 195 5.97 -8.39 0.50
N ALA A 196 5.98 -8.97 1.70
CA ALA A 196 5.84 -8.21 2.93
C ALA A 196 7.19 -7.63 3.34
N VAL A 197 7.24 -6.30 3.44
CA VAL A 197 8.39 -5.57 3.99
C VAL A 197 7.94 -4.87 5.25
N GLY A 198 8.57 -5.19 6.38
CA GLY A 198 8.28 -4.54 7.67
C GLY A 198 7.12 -5.12 8.45
N LEU A 199 6.55 -6.28 8.06
CA LEU A 199 5.62 -7.05 8.88
C LEU A 199 6.32 -8.21 9.58
N SER A 200 5.89 -8.56 10.79
CA SER A 200 6.46 -9.68 11.53
C SER A 200 6.23 -11.00 10.81
N ARG A 201 7.24 -11.88 10.77
CA ARG A 201 7.12 -13.20 10.12
C ARG A 201 6.00 -14.05 10.69
N ALA A 202 5.73 -13.93 12.00
CA ALA A 202 4.64 -14.65 12.65
C ALA A 202 3.26 -14.20 12.12
N LEU A 203 3.06 -12.89 11.93
CA LEU A 203 1.83 -12.35 11.36
C LEU A 203 1.68 -12.75 9.88
N VAL A 204 2.77 -12.67 9.10
CA VAL A 204 2.75 -13.07 7.69
C VAL A 204 2.44 -14.56 7.54
N HIS A 205 3.05 -15.43 8.34
CA HIS A 205 2.75 -16.86 8.33
C HIS A 205 1.30 -17.17 8.71
N ASP A 206 0.72 -16.43 9.67
CA ASP A 206 -0.67 -16.64 10.07
C ASP A 206 -1.68 -16.16 9.02
N LEU A 207 -1.50 -14.94 8.48
CA LEU A 207 -2.51 -14.28 7.64
C LEU A 207 -2.26 -14.39 6.13
N PHE A 208 -1.01 -14.54 5.70
CA PHE A 208 -0.60 -14.47 4.29
C PHE A 208 0.34 -15.63 3.93
N PRO A 209 -0.14 -16.89 4.02
CA PRO A 209 0.71 -18.06 3.84
C PRO A 209 1.36 -18.07 2.46
N GLY A 210 2.69 -18.22 2.43
CA GLY A 210 3.48 -18.24 1.19
C GLY A 210 4.03 -16.89 0.74
N MET A 211 3.59 -15.77 1.34
CA MET A 211 4.15 -14.46 1.04
C MET A 211 5.57 -14.32 1.64
N PRO A 212 6.59 -13.90 0.85
CA PRO A 212 7.93 -13.65 1.38
C PRO A 212 7.93 -12.51 2.40
N ALA A 213 8.66 -12.70 3.50
CA ALA A 213 8.90 -11.68 4.54
C ALA A 213 10.39 -11.71 4.96
N LYS A 214 11.25 -11.16 4.11
CA LYS A 214 12.71 -11.20 4.29
C LYS A 214 13.12 -10.44 5.55
N ILE A 215 12.54 -9.25 5.73
CA ILE A 215 12.78 -8.38 6.88
C ILE A 215 11.53 -8.40 7.75
N SER A 216 11.65 -8.98 8.95
CA SER A 216 10.59 -8.98 9.95
C SER A 216 10.43 -7.57 10.52
N GLY A 217 9.22 -7.21 10.91
CA GLY A 217 8.95 -5.93 11.57
C GLY A 217 7.71 -6.00 12.44
N GLU A 218 6.75 -5.12 12.16
CA GLU A 218 5.60 -4.81 12.99
C GLU A 218 4.65 -6.00 13.18
N GLY A 219 4.15 -6.14 14.41
CA GLY A 219 3.20 -7.17 14.80
C GLY A 219 1.85 -6.60 15.21
N TYR A 220 1.01 -7.44 15.82
CA TYR A 220 -0.33 -7.04 16.27
C TYR A 220 -0.34 -5.84 17.23
N ALA A 221 0.65 -5.71 18.12
CA ALA A 221 0.76 -4.58 19.04
C ALA A 221 0.86 -3.24 18.30
N SER A 222 1.79 -3.16 17.35
CA SER A 222 2.05 -1.96 16.57
C SER A 222 0.91 -1.65 15.60
N LEU A 223 0.32 -2.68 14.98
CA LEU A 223 -0.84 -2.52 14.10
C LEU A 223 -2.06 -2.00 14.87
N HIS A 224 -2.29 -2.51 16.09
CA HIS A 224 -3.31 -1.99 16.99
C HIS A 224 -3.02 -0.53 17.33
N LEU A 225 -1.81 -0.22 17.84
CA LEU A 225 -1.43 1.15 18.20
C LEU A 225 -1.62 2.12 17.02
N ASN A 226 -1.20 1.72 15.83
CA ASN A 226 -1.32 2.53 14.63
C ASN A 226 -2.79 2.77 14.21
N ALA A 227 -3.66 1.76 14.36
CA ALA A 227 -5.09 1.91 14.13
C ALA A 227 -5.72 2.84 15.19
N THR A 228 -5.37 2.67 16.47
CA THR A 228 -5.85 3.51 17.58
C THR A 228 -5.41 4.97 17.42
N MET A 229 -4.15 5.23 17.07
CA MET A 229 -3.66 6.61 16.86
C MET A 229 -4.42 7.33 15.74
N ARG A 230 -4.72 6.63 14.63
CA ARG A 230 -5.55 7.19 13.54
C ARG A 230 -6.98 7.42 13.98
N HIS A 231 -7.53 6.50 14.77
CA HIS A 231 -8.88 6.59 15.31
C HIS A 231 -9.02 7.80 16.23
N GLU A 232 -8.14 7.94 17.22
CA GLU A 232 -8.13 9.08 18.15
C GLU A 232 -8.01 10.40 17.40
N ALA A 233 -7.12 10.49 16.40
CA ALA A 233 -6.98 11.69 15.58
C ALA A 233 -8.24 12.01 14.74
N ALA A 234 -9.00 10.99 14.31
CA ALA A 234 -10.22 11.18 13.52
C ALA A 234 -11.46 11.52 14.38
N PHE A 235 -11.47 11.13 15.65
CA PHE A 235 -12.53 11.43 16.61
C PHE A 235 -12.22 12.62 17.52
N ASP A 236 -11.08 13.29 17.30
CA ASP A 236 -10.79 14.58 17.89
C ASP A 236 -11.74 15.65 17.31
N PRO A 237 -12.58 16.30 18.13
CA PRO A 237 -13.56 17.29 17.66
C PRO A 237 -12.91 18.55 17.06
N GLU A 238 -11.63 18.80 17.29
CA GLU A 238 -10.90 19.93 16.72
C GLU A 238 -10.50 19.69 15.25
N VAL A 239 -10.53 18.43 14.78
CA VAL A 239 -10.12 18.08 13.41
C VAL A 239 -11.27 18.29 12.42
N ALA A 240 -11.28 19.45 11.77
CA ALA A 240 -12.30 19.80 10.78
C ALA A 240 -11.94 19.40 9.33
N THR A 241 -10.66 19.16 9.03
CA THR A 241 -10.18 18.89 7.66
C THR A 241 -9.04 17.89 7.65
N LEU A 242 -8.91 17.15 6.54
CA LEU A 242 -7.77 16.27 6.32
C LEU A 242 -6.47 17.08 6.23
N PRO A 243 -5.34 16.58 6.76
CA PRO A 243 -4.04 17.21 6.56
C PRO A 243 -3.70 17.23 5.06
N ILE A 244 -2.90 18.21 4.65
CA ILE A 244 -2.51 18.41 3.23
C ILE A 244 -1.80 17.17 2.66
N GLY A 245 -1.04 16.45 3.50
CA GLY A 245 -0.21 15.31 3.12
C GLY A 245 1.11 15.72 2.44
N GLY A 246 2.13 14.88 2.55
CA GLY A 246 3.44 15.06 1.92
C GLY A 246 3.92 13.85 1.12
N PHE A 247 3.11 12.79 1.00
CA PHE A 247 3.60 11.48 0.58
C PHE A 247 4.16 11.50 -0.86
N TYR A 248 3.37 12.00 -1.80
CA TYR A 248 3.76 12.07 -3.21
C TYR A 248 4.69 13.24 -3.54
N ARG A 249 4.77 14.25 -2.65
CA ARG A 249 5.59 15.44 -2.87
C ARG A 249 5.94 16.11 -1.56
N GLN A 250 7.22 16.42 -1.39
CA GLN A 250 7.74 17.12 -0.22
C GLN A 250 6.96 18.41 0.08
N ARG A 251 6.55 18.54 1.35
CA ARG A 251 5.90 19.71 1.91
C ARG A 251 6.58 20.06 3.24
N PHE A 252 6.52 21.33 3.62
CA PHE A 252 6.98 21.75 4.94
C PHE A 252 6.08 21.14 6.02
N GLY A 253 6.69 20.50 7.03
CA GLY A 253 5.96 19.81 8.10
C GLY A 253 5.28 18.49 7.71
N GLY A 254 5.48 18.00 6.48
CA GLY A 254 4.96 16.71 6.00
C GLY A 254 5.91 15.54 6.27
N GLU A 255 5.71 14.43 5.55
CA GLU A 255 6.62 13.29 5.62
C GLU A 255 8.07 13.68 5.26
N THR A 256 9.02 12.91 5.79
CA THR A 256 10.45 13.10 5.48
C THR A 256 10.74 12.60 4.07
N HIS A 257 11.37 13.44 3.25
CA HIS A 257 11.84 13.09 1.91
C HIS A 257 13.36 13.10 1.86
N ALA A 258 13.95 12.11 1.19
CA ALA A 258 15.40 12.07 0.96
C ALA A 258 15.91 13.28 0.15
N TYR A 259 15.05 13.86 -0.68
CA TYR A 259 15.33 15.06 -1.45
C TYR A 259 14.47 16.22 -0.94
N SER A 260 15.12 17.19 -0.30
CA SER A 260 14.49 18.45 0.14
C SER A 260 15.06 19.62 -0.66
N ALA A 261 14.28 20.71 -0.77
CA ALA A 261 14.73 21.91 -1.48
C ALA A 261 16.05 22.46 -0.93
N GLN A 262 16.24 22.41 0.40
CA GLN A 262 17.47 22.87 1.06
C GLN A 262 18.68 22.01 0.69
N LEU A 263 18.54 20.68 0.74
CA LEU A 263 19.62 19.76 0.37
C LEU A 263 19.95 19.84 -1.12
N MET A 264 18.93 19.96 -1.98
CA MET A 264 19.12 20.16 -3.42
C MET A 264 19.88 21.47 -3.70
N HIS A 265 19.54 22.55 -3.01
CA HIS A 265 20.23 23.83 -3.16
C HIS A 265 21.71 23.72 -2.75
N LEU A 266 22.00 23.09 -1.61
CA LEU A 266 23.39 22.86 -1.18
C LEU A 266 24.19 22.05 -2.19
N LEU A 267 23.60 20.99 -2.76
CA LEU A 267 24.25 20.19 -3.80
C LEU A 267 24.51 21.01 -5.07
N GLN A 268 23.52 21.77 -5.53
CA GLN A 268 23.63 22.65 -6.70
C GLN A 268 24.72 23.71 -6.51
N THR A 269 24.75 24.39 -5.36
CA THR A 269 25.79 25.37 -5.04
C THR A 269 27.17 24.71 -4.97
N ALA A 270 27.29 23.53 -4.36
CA ALA A 270 28.57 22.82 -4.26
C ALA A 270 29.17 22.50 -5.63
N VAL A 271 28.37 21.98 -6.56
CA VAL A 271 28.86 21.63 -7.91
C VAL A 271 29.05 22.86 -8.81
N GLN A 272 28.28 23.95 -8.59
CA GLN A 272 28.43 25.18 -9.37
C GLN A 272 29.67 25.98 -8.95
N THR A 273 30.02 25.96 -7.65
CA THR A 273 31.17 26.69 -7.09
C THR A 273 32.44 25.84 -6.99
N ASP A 274 32.39 24.57 -7.40
CA ASP A 274 33.47 23.59 -7.26
C ASP A 274 34.02 23.50 -5.82
N SER A 275 33.11 23.51 -4.84
CA SER A 275 33.44 23.56 -3.41
C SER A 275 33.19 22.21 -2.73
N TYR A 276 34.26 21.47 -2.44
CA TYR A 276 34.17 20.21 -1.70
C TYR A 276 33.67 20.41 -0.26
N SER A 277 33.98 21.55 0.37
CA SER A 277 33.46 21.87 1.72
C SER A 277 31.94 22.04 1.71
N SER A 278 31.39 22.68 0.67
CA SER A 278 29.94 22.78 0.44
C SER A 278 29.32 21.40 0.17
N TYR A 279 30.01 20.54 -0.59
CA TYR A 279 29.56 19.16 -0.81
C TYR A 279 29.52 18.35 0.50
N LEU A 280 30.52 18.52 1.38
CA LEU A 280 30.51 17.88 2.69
C LEU A 280 29.37 18.39 3.59
N ALA A 281 28.98 19.65 3.46
CA ALA A 281 27.80 20.17 4.15
C ALA A 281 26.51 19.51 3.64
N PHE A 282 26.37 19.34 2.33
CA PHE A 282 25.28 18.56 1.74
C PHE A 282 25.30 17.10 2.24
N SER A 283 26.44 16.42 2.19
CA SER A 283 26.56 15.01 2.60
C SER A 283 26.24 14.80 4.08
N ARG A 284 26.68 15.71 4.97
CA ARG A 284 26.27 15.69 6.38
C ARG A 284 24.77 15.92 6.53
N GLY A 285 24.21 16.91 5.83
CA GLY A 285 22.77 17.17 5.85
C GLY A 285 21.93 15.97 5.40
N VAL A 286 22.40 15.17 4.43
CA VAL A 286 21.75 13.90 4.05
C VAL A 286 21.88 12.85 5.15
N ARG A 287 23.03 12.73 5.81
CA ARG A 287 23.27 11.78 6.91
C ARG A 287 22.44 12.09 8.16
N ASP A 288 22.20 13.38 8.44
CA ASP A 288 21.48 13.83 9.62
C ASP A 288 19.95 13.71 9.48
N LEU A 289 19.45 13.27 8.31
CA LEU A 289 18.03 12.97 8.13
C LEU A 289 17.58 11.79 9.00
N PRO A 290 16.32 11.76 9.45
CA PRO A 290 15.71 10.54 9.96
C PRO A 290 15.86 9.39 8.96
N PRO A 291 15.99 8.12 9.40
CA PRO A 291 16.12 6.98 8.50
C PRO A 291 14.96 6.92 7.48
N VAL A 292 15.31 6.93 6.19
CA VAL A 292 14.34 6.83 5.07
C VAL A 292 14.49 5.50 4.35
N TYR A 293 15.71 4.99 4.25
CA TYR A 293 16.06 3.75 3.58
C TYR A 293 16.65 2.73 4.55
N LEU A 294 16.61 1.44 4.20
CA LEU A 294 17.21 0.37 5.01
C LEU A 294 18.69 0.58 5.31
N ARG A 295 19.42 1.19 4.37
CA ARG A 295 20.86 1.49 4.55
C ARG A 295 21.13 2.54 5.63
N ASP A 296 20.13 3.35 5.99
CA ASP A 296 20.25 4.37 7.03
C ASP A 296 20.21 3.75 8.44
N LEU A 297 19.81 2.46 8.53
CA LEU A 297 19.84 1.66 9.75
C LEU A 297 21.16 0.90 9.94
N LEU A 298 22.12 1.09 9.03
CA LEU A 298 23.41 0.42 9.06
C LEU A 298 24.51 1.38 9.52
N GLU A 299 25.46 0.87 10.29
CA GLU A 299 26.66 1.59 10.69
C GLU A 299 27.91 0.82 10.26
N PHE A 300 28.97 1.57 9.93
CA PHE A 300 30.27 0.98 9.63
C PHE A 300 31.00 0.67 10.93
N ASN A 301 31.44 -0.59 11.08
CA ASN A 301 32.38 -0.96 12.13
C ASN A 301 33.80 -0.61 11.67
N PHE A 302 34.25 0.59 12.02
CA PHE A 302 35.57 1.09 11.63
C PHE A 302 36.69 0.48 12.47
N PRO A 303 37.90 0.25 11.89
CA PRO A 303 39.08 -0.08 12.67
C PRO A 303 39.49 1.09 13.58
N GLY A 304 40.20 0.80 14.68
CA GLY A 304 40.66 1.82 15.63
C GLY A 304 41.66 2.82 15.05
N GLU A 305 42.37 2.44 13.98
CA GLU A 305 43.29 3.31 13.24
C GLU A 305 42.91 3.35 11.76
N GLY A 306 42.85 4.56 11.20
CA GLY A 306 42.60 4.79 9.78
C GLY A 306 43.88 4.73 8.94
N VAL A 307 43.71 4.68 7.62
CA VAL A 307 44.82 4.78 6.66
C VAL A 307 44.98 6.22 6.16
N ALA A 308 46.20 6.59 5.75
CA ALA A 308 46.44 7.87 5.11
C ALA A 308 45.64 7.99 3.81
N ILE A 309 45.01 9.12 3.54
CA ILE A 309 44.16 9.30 2.34
C ILE A 309 44.92 9.06 1.04
N ASP A 310 46.22 9.36 1.01
CA ASP A 310 47.09 9.16 -0.15
C ASP A 310 47.34 7.67 -0.46
N SER A 311 47.02 6.77 0.48
CA SER A 311 47.08 5.31 0.27
C SER A 311 45.77 4.74 -0.29
N VAL A 312 44.70 5.55 -0.37
CA VAL A 312 43.41 5.15 -0.93
C VAL A 312 43.47 5.19 -2.46
N GLU A 313 42.72 4.31 -3.11
CA GLU A 313 42.56 4.28 -4.56
C GLU A 313 42.24 5.68 -5.14
N ALA A 314 42.93 6.06 -6.21
CA ALA A 314 42.78 7.37 -6.82
C ALA A 314 41.35 7.62 -7.34
N ILE A 315 40.91 8.88 -7.28
CA ILE A 315 39.58 9.31 -7.76
C ILE A 315 39.33 8.88 -9.22
N THR A 316 40.38 8.87 -10.06
CA THR A 316 40.29 8.45 -11.47
C THR A 316 39.88 6.99 -11.63
N GLU A 317 40.22 6.12 -10.70
CA GLU A 317 39.83 4.71 -10.72
C GLU A 317 38.47 4.49 -10.06
N ILE A 318 38.20 5.15 -8.93
CA ILE A 318 36.91 5.06 -8.24
C ILE A 318 35.78 5.52 -9.16
N ARG A 319 35.91 6.68 -9.82
CA ARG A 319 34.84 7.26 -10.65
C ARG A 319 34.51 6.44 -11.89
N LYS A 320 35.42 5.58 -12.38
CA LYS A 320 35.13 4.65 -13.50
C LYS A 320 34.06 3.63 -13.15
N ARG A 321 33.83 3.39 -11.86
CA ARG A 321 32.76 2.52 -11.34
C ARG A 321 31.40 3.23 -11.33
N PHE A 322 31.36 4.55 -11.48
CA PHE A 322 30.13 5.30 -11.58
C PHE A 322 29.54 5.20 -12.99
N VAL A 323 28.22 5.15 -13.04
CA VAL A 323 27.44 5.11 -14.28
C VAL A 323 26.28 6.07 -14.11
N THR A 324 26.03 6.93 -15.09
CA THR A 324 24.75 7.66 -15.13
C THR A 324 23.69 6.71 -15.68
N PRO A 325 22.54 6.56 -15.00
CA PRO A 325 21.51 5.63 -15.43
C PRO A 325 20.91 6.04 -16.78
N GLY A 326 20.27 5.08 -17.44
CA GLY A 326 19.58 5.32 -18.69
C GLY A 326 18.37 6.21 -18.48
N MET A 327 18.42 7.43 -19.00
CA MET A 327 17.31 8.37 -18.98
C MET A 327 17.01 8.72 -20.43
N SER A 328 15.83 8.37 -20.93
CA SER A 328 15.52 8.43 -22.36
C SER A 328 15.50 9.86 -22.90
N LEU A 329 15.94 9.99 -24.15
CA LEU A 329 15.73 11.20 -24.93
C LEU A 329 14.22 11.37 -25.16
N GLY A 330 13.65 12.48 -24.67
CA GLY A 330 12.19 12.70 -24.62
C GLY A 330 11.65 12.76 -23.20
N ALA A 331 12.17 11.95 -22.26
CA ALA A 331 11.97 12.20 -20.83
C ALA A 331 12.86 13.35 -20.36
N LEU A 332 14.08 13.44 -20.89
CA LEU A 332 14.98 14.57 -20.75
C LEU A 332 15.10 15.35 -22.05
N SER A 333 15.49 16.63 -21.92
CA SER A 333 15.90 17.42 -23.08
C SER A 333 17.20 16.86 -23.68
N LYS A 334 17.43 17.17 -24.96
CA LYS A 334 18.65 16.77 -25.66
C LYS A 334 19.90 17.32 -24.95
N GLU A 335 19.84 18.57 -24.51
CA GLU A 335 20.94 19.24 -23.83
C GLU A 335 21.30 18.53 -22.51
N ALA A 336 20.30 18.11 -21.74
CA ALA A 336 20.51 17.37 -20.51
C ALA A 336 21.14 15.98 -20.78
N HIS A 337 20.64 15.28 -21.80
CA HIS A 337 21.13 13.95 -22.20
C HIS A 337 22.58 14.00 -22.69
N GLU A 338 22.90 14.93 -23.59
CA GLU A 338 24.24 15.12 -24.12
C GLU A 338 25.22 15.57 -23.04
N THR A 339 24.77 16.43 -22.11
CA THR A 339 25.59 16.88 -20.97
C THR A 339 26.07 15.69 -20.13
N LEU A 340 25.18 14.75 -19.80
CA LEU A 340 25.53 13.55 -19.05
C LEU A 340 26.52 12.66 -19.81
N SER A 341 26.27 12.45 -21.09
CA SER A 341 27.13 11.62 -21.94
C SER A 341 28.54 12.21 -22.07
N ILE A 342 28.64 13.52 -22.32
CA ILE A 342 29.92 14.23 -22.41
C ILE A 342 30.66 14.18 -21.07
N ALA A 343 29.96 14.39 -19.95
CA ALA A 343 30.56 14.36 -18.62
C ALA A 343 31.16 12.98 -18.30
N MET A 344 30.40 11.90 -18.50
CA MET A 344 30.87 10.54 -18.20
C MET A 344 32.04 10.12 -19.09
N ASN A 345 31.98 10.43 -20.39
CA ASN A 345 33.07 10.14 -21.32
C ASN A 345 34.35 10.91 -20.95
N ARG A 346 34.22 12.18 -20.51
CA ARG A 346 35.37 13.00 -20.08
C ARG A 346 36.10 12.42 -18.87
N ILE A 347 35.38 11.72 -17.98
CA ILE A 347 35.96 11.11 -16.78
C ILE A 347 36.36 9.64 -16.97
N GLY A 348 36.15 9.07 -18.17
CA GLY A 348 36.42 7.66 -18.48
C GLY A 348 35.39 6.69 -17.91
N ALA A 349 34.21 7.18 -17.53
CA ALA A 349 33.10 6.41 -17.00
C ALA A 349 32.05 6.15 -18.09
N LYS A 350 30.91 5.54 -17.72
CA LYS A 350 29.88 5.13 -18.70
C LYS A 350 28.60 5.94 -18.54
N ALA A 351 27.98 6.26 -19.68
CA ALA A 351 26.61 6.74 -19.76
C ALA A 351 25.73 5.75 -20.51
N VAL A 352 24.46 5.73 -20.19
CA VAL A 352 23.46 4.83 -20.78
C VAL A 352 22.43 5.69 -21.52
N SER A 353 22.10 5.33 -22.75
CA SER A 353 21.18 6.10 -23.61
C SER A 353 19.75 6.18 -23.08
N GLY A 354 19.30 5.19 -22.31
CA GLY A 354 17.89 5.00 -21.96
C GLY A 354 17.15 4.20 -23.04
N GLU A 355 15.83 4.15 -22.91
CA GLU A 355 14.94 3.36 -23.80
C GLU A 355 14.62 4.04 -25.15
N GLY A 356 14.88 5.34 -25.27
CA GLY A 356 14.47 6.20 -26.39
C GLY A 356 15.61 6.65 -27.28
#